data_AF-A0A1R4FJC5-F1
#
_entry.id   AF-A0A1R4FJC5-F1
#
_cell.length_a   1.000
_cell.length_b   1.000
_cell.length_c   1.000
_cell.angle_alpha   90.00
_cell.angle_beta   90.00
_cell.angle_gamma   90.00
#
_symmetry.space_group_name_H-M   'P 1'
#
loop_
_entity.id
_entity.type
_entity.pdbx_description
1 polymer ?
#
loop_
_entity_poly.entity_id
_entity_poly.type
_entity_poly.pdbx_seq_one_letter_code
_entity_poly.pdbx_strand_id
1 'polypeptide(L)'
;MSTLAITHTSEEGTLIAGTSRGDGTAEILKSNRWRWGRSISSWYIPRSRDQYPKTHIIDTTVEALQQAGFTVTVELDTTPRSTADVEQDRLERAETRAQHLAGKSEQLHARAEQLHAQAQEASSHIPFGQPILVGHHSEGRDRRTRARISGTYDKAFATFDEAKAADEAAKRATNETTPDSAPAISRRLHRLSESLRAWETNYAGERATPRSTAEIARLRDRIQYWTQQRQHLIDTGQAVDYNRKNIAPDDLVSTGHRSWYYVVRANKTTVTVKNGLGTHRIRYDQITDHKRKAETSS
;
A
#
# COMPACT_ATOMS: atom_id res chain seq x y z
N MET A 1 16.44 17.22 34.99
CA MET A 1 16.39 15.98 34.18
C MET A 1 15.21 16.11 33.25
N SER A 2 15.41 15.97 31.95
CA SER A 2 14.31 16.02 30.99
C SER A 2 13.55 14.70 31.00
N THR A 3 12.23 14.77 31.15
CA THR A 3 11.35 13.59 31.13
C THR A 3 10.94 13.29 29.70
N LEU A 4 11.12 12.04 29.29
CA LEU A 4 10.72 11.51 27.99
C LEU A 4 9.62 10.47 28.19
N ALA A 5 8.62 10.46 27.31
CA ALA A 5 7.52 9.50 27.39
C ALA A 5 7.48 8.67 26.10
N ILE A 6 7.69 7.36 26.22
CA ILE A 6 7.49 6.40 25.14
C ILE A 6 6.08 5.85 25.25
N THR A 7 5.27 6.08 24.23
CA THR A 7 3.89 5.58 24.17
C THR A 7 3.74 4.58 23.04
N HIS A 8 2.89 3.59 23.24
CA HIS A 8 2.44 2.70 22.18
C HIS A 8 0.92 2.53 22.22
N THR A 9 0.29 2.76 21.08
CA THR A 9 -1.09 2.34 20.80
C THR A 9 -1.14 1.64 19.45
N SER A 10 -2.15 0.79 19.22
CA SER A 10 -2.36 0.19 17.90
C SER A 10 -2.53 1.27 16.82
N GLU A 11 -3.23 2.36 17.13
CA GLU A 11 -3.52 3.45 16.20
C GLU A 11 -2.28 4.23 15.78
N GLU A 12 -1.51 4.72 16.75
CA GLU A 12 -0.39 5.64 16.52
C GLU A 12 0.94 4.91 16.29
N GLY A 13 1.04 3.68 16.79
CA GLY A 13 2.28 2.92 16.84
C GLY A 13 3.14 3.36 18.03
N THR A 14 4.46 3.21 17.92
CA THR A 14 5.38 3.57 19.02
C THR A 14 5.98 4.94 18.77
N LEU A 15 5.72 5.87 19.67
CA LEU A 15 6.16 7.27 19.62
C LEU A 15 6.97 7.61 20.87
N ILE A 16 7.75 8.69 20.79
CA ILE A 16 8.42 9.28 21.96
C ILE A 16 8.19 10.79 21.98
N ALA A 17 7.74 11.29 23.13
CA ALA A 17 7.50 12.69 23.41
C ALA A 17 8.54 13.24 24.42
N GLY A 18 8.65 14.57 24.49
CA GLY A 18 9.58 15.27 25.39
C GLY A 18 10.97 15.54 24.79
N THR A 19 11.24 15.07 23.57
CA THR A 19 12.51 15.35 22.87
C THR A 19 12.55 16.78 22.33
N SER A 20 13.72 17.41 22.36
CA SER A 20 13.98 18.75 21.83
C SER A 20 15.18 18.75 20.87
N ARG A 21 15.22 19.69 19.94
CA ARG A 21 16.38 19.82 19.04
C ARG A 21 17.63 20.16 19.85
N GLY A 22 18.68 19.35 19.70
CA GLY A 22 19.98 19.59 20.33
C GLY A 22 20.11 19.07 21.77
N ASP A 23 19.11 18.34 22.28
CA ASP A 23 19.16 17.74 23.62
C ASP A 23 19.99 16.44 23.70
N GLY A 24 20.51 15.94 22.57
CA GLY A 24 21.27 14.68 22.49
C GLY A 24 20.43 13.42 22.24
N THR A 25 19.10 13.47 22.38
CA THR A 25 18.22 12.30 22.19
C THR A 25 18.25 11.77 20.75
N ALA A 26 18.41 12.67 19.77
CA ALA A 26 18.34 12.33 18.35
C ALA A 26 19.37 11.28 17.90
N GLU A 27 20.57 11.27 18.47
CA GLU A 27 21.62 10.30 18.13
C GLU A 27 21.30 8.92 18.69
N ILE A 28 20.85 8.87 19.94
CA ILE A 28 20.40 7.64 20.63
C ILE A 28 19.22 7.01 19.88
N LEU A 29 18.23 7.83 19.51
CA LEU A 29 17.03 7.38 18.82
C LEU A 29 17.36 6.82 17.43
N LYS A 30 18.21 7.50 16.64
CA LYS A 30 18.65 7.00 15.32
C LYS A 30 19.37 5.65 15.44
N SER A 31 20.25 5.50 16.42
CA SER A 31 20.97 4.25 16.68
C SER A 31 20.01 3.11 17.06
N ASN A 32 18.92 3.44 17.75
CA ASN A 32 17.85 2.51 18.11
C ASN A 32 16.74 2.39 17.05
N ARG A 33 17.04 2.67 15.77
CA ARG A 33 16.13 2.49 14.61
C ARG A 33 14.88 3.39 14.60
N TRP A 34 14.82 4.41 15.45
CA TRP A 34 13.77 5.42 15.39
C TRP A 34 13.97 6.33 14.17
N ARG A 35 12.86 6.88 13.66
CA ARG A 35 12.84 7.84 12.56
C ARG A 35 12.05 9.08 12.96
N TRP A 36 12.47 10.23 12.45
CA TRP A 36 11.72 11.47 12.62
C TRP A 36 10.61 11.55 11.56
N GLY A 37 9.36 11.60 12.00
CA GLY A 37 8.21 11.79 11.13
C GLY A 37 7.87 13.27 11.03
N ARG A 38 8.09 13.89 9.86
CA ARG A 38 7.80 15.31 9.65
C ARG A 38 6.31 15.65 9.79
N SER A 39 5.42 14.75 9.34
CA SER A 39 3.97 14.96 9.39
C SER A 39 3.38 14.84 10.79
N ILE A 40 3.99 14.01 11.64
CA ILE A 40 3.56 13.80 13.03
C ILE A 40 4.41 14.59 14.03
N SER A 41 5.42 15.32 13.55
CA SER A 41 6.39 16.08 14.35
C SER A 41 6.92 15.30 15.56
N SER A 42 7.20 14.01 15.37
CA SER A 42 7.57 13.10 16.44
C SER A 42 8.52 12.02 15.95
N TRP A 43 9.32 11.50 16.87
CA TRP A 43 10.12 10.30 16.66
C TRP A 43 9.24 9.07 16.79
N TYR A 44 9.36 8.14 15.84
CA TYR A 44 8.58 6.91 15.82
C TYR A 44 9.41 5.69 15.45
N ILE A 45 8.95 4.51 15.86
CA ILE A 45 9.49 3.23 15.40
C ILE A 45 8.78 2.84 14.09
N PRO A 46 9.50 2.63 12.97
CA PRO A 46 8.88 2.24 11.71
C PRO A 46 8.14 0.91 11.80
N ARG A 47 7.01 0.77 11.08
CA ARG A 47 6.17 -0.46 11.04
C ARG A 47 5.73 -0.91 12.44
N SER A 48 5.24 0.02 13.27
CA SER A 48 4.68 -0.27 14.60
C SER A 48 3.16 -0.07 14.69
N ARG A 49 2.56 0.73 13.82
CA ARG A 49 1.09 0.90 13.75
C ARG A 49 0.44 -0.44 13.43
N ASP A 50 -0.67 -0.73 14.12
CA ASP A 50 -1.44 -1.97 14.02
C ASP A 50 -0.59 -3.23 14.23
N GLN A 51 0.49 -3.12 15.01
CA GLN A 51 1.39 -4.22 15.36
C GLN A 51 1.65 -4.19 16.86
N TYR A 52 1.98 -5.34 17.44
CA TYR A 52 2.47 -5.38 18.82
C TYR A 52 3.72 -4.50 19.00
N PRO A 53 3.89 -3.87 20.18
CA PRO A 53 5.06 -3.05 20.47
C PRO A 53 6.32 -3.88 20.30
N LYS A 54 7.34 -3.27 19.68
CA LYS A 54 8.65 -3.90 19.50
C LYS A 54 9.46 -3.75 20.78
N THR A 55 9.06 -4.50 21.82
CA THR A 55 9.59 -4.38 23.18
C THR A 55 11.11 -4.34 23.19
N HIS A 56 11.79 -5.25 22.49
CA HIS A 56 13.25 -5.24 22.41
C HIS A 56 13.86 -3.89 21.94
N ILE A 57 13.24 -3.20 20.96
CA ILE A 57 13.72 -1.88 20.53
C ILE A 57 13.40 -0.81 21.60
N ILE A 58 12.23 -0.91 22.22
CA ILE A 58 11.81 0.01 23.28
C ILE A 58 12.78 -0.11 24.47
N ASP A 59 13.01 -1.33 24.94
CA ASP A 59 13.86 -1.64 26.09
C ASP A 59 15.30 -1.14 25.87
N THR A 60 15.91 -1.43 24.70
CA THR A 60 17.26 -0.92 24.39
C THR A 60 17.30 0.61 24.28
N THR A 61 16.21 1.23 23.82
CA THR A 61 16.10 2.69 23.76
C THR A 61 16.00 3.29 25.16
N VAL A 62 15.18 2.70 26.03
CA VAL A 62 14.99 3.13 27.42
C VAL A 62 16.32 3.08 28.16
N GLU A 63 17.03 1.96 28.07
CA GLU A 63 18.35 1.79 28.69
C GLU A 63 19.33 2.86 28.21
N ALA A 64 19.44 3.09 26.90
CA ALA A 64 20.37 4.06 26.34
C ALA A 64 20.02 5.51 26.74
N LEU A 65 18.74 5.86 26.81
CA LEU A 65 18.29 7.19 27.25
C LEU A 65 18.52 7.39 28.75
N GLN A 66 18.26 6.38 29.57
CA GLN A 66 18.52 6.45 31.02
C GLN A 66 20.02 6.57 31.32
N GLN A 67 20.88 5.84 30.60
CA GLN A 67 22.34 5.97 30.69
C GLN A 67 22.83 7.39 30.32
N ALA A 68 22.13 8.05 29.41
CA ALA A 68 22.40 9.45 29.05
C ALA A 68 21.78 10.48 30.02
N GLY A 69 21.17 10.03 31.13
CA GLY A 69 20.65 10.89 32.19
C GLY A 69 19.21 11.39 32.00
N PHE A 70 18.46 10.81 31.05
CA PHE A 70 17.03 11.11 30.87
C PHE A 70 16.15 10.25 31.78
N THR A 71 15.06 10.83 32.27
CA THR A 71 13.99 10.06 32.92
C THR A 71 13.02 9.60 31.84
N VAL A 72 12.75 8.30 31.74
CA VAL A 72 11.89 7.73 30.69
C VAL A 72 10.69 7.02 31.31
N THR A 73 9.48 7.38 30.88
CA THR A 73 8.25 6.64 31.17
C THR A 73 7.82 5.84 29.95
N VAL A 74 7.22 4.67 30.17
CA VAL A 74 6.78 3.78 29.09
C VAL A 74 5.33 3.36 29.34
N GLU A 75 4.45 3.66 28.38
CA GLU A 75 3.03 3.33 28.42
C GLU A 75 2.66 2.54 27.16
N LEU A 76 2.25 1.28 27.33
CA LEU A 76 1.98 0.37 26.22
C LEU A 76 0.52 -0.12 26.26
N ASP A 77 -0.31 0.43 25.39
CA ASP A 77 -1.63 -0.12 25.10
C ASP A 77 -1.54 -1.07 23.90
N THR A 78 -1.70 -2.36 24.18
CA THR A 78 -1.65 -3.42 23.16
C THR A 78 -3.04 -3.85 22.68
N THR A 79 -4.08 -3.09 22.98
CA THR A 79 -5.45 -3.39 22.55
C THR A 79 -5.52 -3.28 21.03
N PRO A 80 -5.84 -4.36 20.30
CA PRO A 80 -5.94 -4.31 18.85
C PRO A 80 -7.17 -3.50 18.43
N ARG A 81 -7.01 -2.65 17.40
CA ARG A 81 -8.14 -2.04 16.70
C ARG A 81 -8.91 -3.10 15.90
N SER A 82 -10.19 -2.83 15.64
CA SER A 82 -10.97 -3.68 14.74
C SER A 82 -10.38 -3.65 13.32
N THR A 83 -10.55 -4.74 12.58
CA THR A 83 -10.09 -4.83 11.19
C THR A 83 -10.78 -3.79 10.33
N ALA A 84 -12.06 -3.48 10.61
CA ALA A 84 -12.79 -2.45 9.89
C ALA A 84 -12.12 -1.07 10.03
N ASP A 85 -11.78 -0.66 11.25
CA ASP A 85 -11.13 0.63 11.50
C ASP A 85 -9.75 0.71 10.85
N VAL A 86 -8.96 -0.38 10.95
CA VAL A 86 -7.61 -0.45 10.33
C VAL A 86 -7.69 -0.32 8.82
N GLU A 87 -8.67 -0.99 8.19
CA GLU A 87 -8.87 -0.96 6.75
C GLU A 87 -9.40 0.39 6.29
N GLN A 88 -10.30 1.02 7.05
CA GLN A 88 -10.77 2.38 6.80
C GLN A 88 -9.62 3.39 6.88
N ASP A 89 -8.84 3.41 7.97
CA ASP A 89 -7.65 4.27 8.12
C ASP A 89 -6.63 4.06 6.98
N ARG A 90 -6.47 2.83 6.50
CA ARG A 90 -5.59 2.54 5.37
C ARG A 90 -6.14 3.18 4.10
N LEU A 91 -7.43 3.02 3.82
CA LEU A 91 -8.08 3.58 2.65
C LEU A 91 -8.04 5.10 2.67
N GLU A 92 -8.40 5.75 3.77
CA GLU A 92 -8.37 7.22 3.91
C GLU A 92 -6.96 7.78 3.65
N ARG A 93 -5.92 7.11 4.15
CA ARG A 93 -4.52 7.51 3.88
C ARG A 93 -4.13 7.29 2.42
N ALA A 94 -4.55 6.19 1.82
CA ALA A 94 -4.31 5.92 0.40
C ALA A 94 -5.01 6.94 -0.49
N GLU A 95 -6.26 7.31 -0.18
CA GLU A 95 -7.04 8.34 -0.87
C GLU A 95 -6.41 9.72 -0.72
N THR A 96 -6.06 10.13 0.50
CA THR A 96 -5.38 11.40 0.75
C THR A 96 -4.06 11.48 -0.03
N ARG A 97 -3.31 10.38 -0.07
CA ARG A 97 -2.08 10.29 -0.86
C ARG A 97 -2.35 10.38 -2.36
N ALA A 98 -3.37 9.70 -2.86
CA ALA A 98 -3.76 9.74 -4.27
C ALA A 98 -4.18 11.16 -4.69
N GLN A 99 -5.01 11.83 -3.88
CA GLN A 99 -5.43 13.21 -4.11
C GLN A 99 -4.24 14.18 -4.11
N HIS A 100 -3.34 14.09 -3.13
CA HIS A 100 -2.15 14.94 -3.08
C HIS A 100 -1.24 14.72 -4.29
N LEU A 101 -1.04 13.48 -4.72
CA LEU A 101 -0.22 13.17 -5.89
C LEU A 101 -0.88 13.62 -7.20
N ALA A 102 -2.20 13.51 -7.31
CA ALA A 102 -2.95 14.03 -8.44
C ALA A 102 -2.82 15.56 -8.53
N GLY A 103 -3.08 16.28 -7.44
CA GLY A 103 -2.91 17.74 -7.39
C GLY A 103 -1.46 18.18 -7.66
N LYS A 104 -0.47 17.43 -7.17
CA LYS A 104 0.94 17.67 -7.53
C LYS A 104 1.19 17.49 -9.02
N SER A 105 0.61 16.46 -9.63
CA SER A 105 0.76 16.22 -11.07
C SER A 105 0.17 17.36 -11.90
N GLU A 106 -1.06 17.80 -11.56
CA GLU A 106 -1.72 18.93 -12.22
C GLU A 106 -0.90 20.22 -12.12
N GLN A 107 -0.33 20.51 -10.94
CA GLN A 107 0.54 21.68 -10.74
C GLN A 107 1.81 21.61 -11.61
N LEU A 108 2.42 20.43 -11.74
CA LEU A 108 3.61 20.25 -12.57
C LEU A 108 3.29 20.39 -14.06
N HIS A 109 2.17 19.82 -14.53
CA HIS A 109 1.69 20.00 -15.90
C HIS A 109 1.44 21.47 -16.23
N ALA A 110 0.67 22.17 -15.40
CA ALA A 110 0.39 23.60 -15.59
C ALA A 110 1.70 24.43 -15.61
N ARG A 111 2.67 24.07 -14.77
CA ARG A 111 3.98 24.73 -14.75
C ARG A 111 4.79 24.45 -16.01
N ALA A 112 4.80 23.21 -16.50
CA ALA A 112 5.49 22.82 -17.72
C ALA A 112 4.90 23.51 -18.96
N GLU A 113 3.58 23.55 -19.08
CA GLU A 113 2.86 24.25 -20.15
C GLU A 113 3.14 25.75 -20.14
N GLN A 114 3.14 26.37 -18.95
CA GLN A 114 3.47 27.80 -18.80
C GLN A 114 4.90 28.09 -19.28
N LEU A 115 5.89 27.27 -18.88
CA LEU A 115 7.27 27.42 -19.30
C LEU A 115 7.44 27.20 -20.81
N HIS A 116 6.75 26.20 -21.36
CA HIS A 116 6.77 25.92 -22.78
C HIS A 116 6.16 27.08 -23.59
N ALA A 117 4.99 27.58 -23.19
CA ALA A 117 4.34 28.73 -23.83
C ALA A 117 5.21 29.99 -23.74
N GLN A 118 5.87 30.23 -22.60
CA GLN A 118 6.81 31.34 -22.43
C GLN A 118 8.01 31.21 -23.40
N ALA A 119 8.57 30.02 -23.56
CA ALA A 119 9.68 29.78 -24.47
C ALA A 119 9.24 29.94 -25.95
N GLN A 120 8.05 29.44 -26.29
CA GLN A 120 7.45 29.57 -27.62
C GLN A 120 7.18 31.02 -27.98
N GLU A 121 6.61 31.80 -27.06
CA GLU A 121 6.36 33.23 -27.26
C GLU A 121 7.68 34.01 -27.39
N ALA A 122 8.68 33.71 -26.57
CA ALA A 122 10.00 34.35 -26.71
C ALA A 122 10.68 33.96 -28.05
N SER A 123 10.46 32.73 -28.53
CA SER A 123 10.99 32.26 -29.81
C SER A 123 10.27 32.85 -31.02
N SER A 124 8.97 33.19 -30.93
CA SER A 124 8.19 33.74 -32.04
C SER A 124 8.70 35.10 -32.52
N HIS A 125 9.40 35.83 -31.63
CA HIS A 125 10.05 37.10 -31.92
C HIS A 125 11.35 36.96 -32.74
N ILE A 126 11.86 35.73 -32.94
CA ILE A 126 13.04 35.45 -33.78
C ILE A 126 12.54 34.90 -35.12
N PRO A 127 12.66 35.65 -36.22
CA PRO A 127 12.36 35.15 -37.55
C PRO A 127 13.05 33.82 -37.86
N PHE A 128 12.29 32.88 -38.42
CA PHE A 128 12.82 31.57 -38.79
C PHE A 128 13.97 31.69 -39.79
N GLY A 129 15.06 30.98 -39.52
CA GLY A 129 16.25 30.97 -40.38
C GLY A 129 17.15 32.21 -40.26
N GLN A 130 16.84 33.18 -39.40
CA GLN A 130 17.73 34.34 -39.20
C GLN A 130 19.08 33.87 -38.61
N PRO A 131 20.21 34.05 -39.35
CA PRO A 131 21.52 33.68 -38.85
C PRO A 131 22.00 34.65 -37.76
N ILE A 132 22.84 34.15 -36.85
CA ILE A 132 23.56 35.00 -35.89
C ILE A 132 24.58 35.82 -36.68
N LEU A 133 24.50 37.15 -36.60
CA LEU A 133 25.45 38.06 -37.25
C LEU A 133 26.78 38.08 -36.47
N VAL A 134 27.69 37.17 -36.80
CA VAL A 134 29.01 37.04 -36.15
C VAL A 134 29.85 38.30 -36.40
N GLY A 135 30.44 38.86 -35.34
CA GLY A 135 31.25 40.08 -35.39
C GLY A 135 30.46 41.39 -35.32
N HIS A 136 29.12 41.34 -35.31
CA HIS A 136 28.27 42.52 -35.17
C HIS A 136 28.01 42.87 -33.70
N HIS A 137 27.78 44.15 -33.38
CA HIS A 137 27.54 44.60 -32.00
C HIS A 137 26.31 43.95 -31.33
N SER A 138 25.36 43.43 -32.12
CA SER A 138 24.17 42.72 -31.63
C SER A 138 24.38 41.22 -31.34
N GLU A 139 25.50 40.63 -31.77
CA GLU A 139 25.79 39.20 -31.65
C GLU A 139 25.59 38.69 -30.22
N GLY A 140 26.23 39.37 -29.26
CA GLY A 140 26.19 38.96 -27.86
C GLY A 140 24.78 39.04 -27.27
N ARG A 141 23.91 39.93 -27.76
CA ARG A 141 22.50 40.01 -27.34
C ARG A 141 21.71 38.84 -27.93
N ASP A 142 21.86 38.57 -29.23
CA ASP A 142 21.13 37.48 -29.89
C ASP A 142 21.47 36.11 -29.29
N ARG A 143 22.77 35.82 -29.09
CA ARG A 143 23.21 34.58 -28.42
C ARG A 143 22.59 34.42 -27.03
N ARG A 144 22.57 35.48 -26.22
CA ARG A 144 21.97 35.44 -24.88
C ARG A 144 20.46 35.22 -24.92
N THR A 145 19.75 35.84 -25.86
CA THR A 145 18.31 35.64 -26.04
C THR A 145 18.01 34.20 -26.43
N ARG A 146 18.70 33.65 -27.43
CA ARG A 146 18.56 32.24 -27.85
C ARG A 146 18.91 31.26 -26.73
N ALA A 147 19.99 31.51 -25.99
CA ALA A 147 20.36 30.69 -24.84
C ALA A 147 19.30 30.72 -23.74
N ARG A 148 18.68 31.88 -23.47
CA ARG A 148 17.57 31.98 -22.50
C ARG A 148 16.34 31.21 -22.97
N ILE A 149 15.99 31.29 -24.25
CA ILE A 149 14.87 30.54 -24.84
C ILE A 149 15.13 29.03 -24.69
N SER A 150 16.30 28.56 -25.11
CA SER A 150 16.70 27.15 -24.97
C SER A 150 16.64 26.70 -23.51
N GLY A 151 17.20 27.47 -22.58
CA GLY A 151 17.17 27.12 -21.16
C GLY A 151 15.77 27.12 -20.55
N THR A 152 14.80 27.88 -21.10
CA THR A 152 13.40 27.80 -20.70
C THR A 152 12.73 26.55 -21.27
N TYR A 153 13.02 26.16 -22.52
CA TYR A 153 12.58 24.89 -23.09
C TYR A 153 13.12 23.70 -22.30
N ASP A 154 14.41 23.69 -21.97
CA ASP A 154 15.03 22.61 -21.18
C ASP A 154 14.32 22.45 -19.82
N LYS A 155 14.01 23.57 -19.16
CA LYS A 155 13.22 23.56 -17.92
C LYS A 155 11.79 23.07 -18.14
N ALA A 156 11.14 23.45 -19.24
CA ALA A 156 9.80 22.99 -19.56
C ALA A 156 9.78 21.46 -19.73
N PHE A 157 10.71 20.91 -20.52
CA PHE A 157 10.82 19.47 -20.73
C PHE A 157 11.19 18.70 -19.47
N ALA A 158 12.14 19.20 -18.66
CA ALA A 158 12.42 18.60 -17.36
C ALA A 158 11.19 18.61 -16.44
N THR A 159 10.39 19.68 -16.47
CA THR A 159 9.13 19.75 -15.70
C THR A 159 8.07 18.79 -16.25
N PHE A 160 7.99 18.57 -17.55
CA PHE A 160 7.13 17.54 -18.15
C PHE A 160 7.53 16.14 -17.71
N ASP A 161 8.83 15.84 -17.64
CA ASP A 161 9.32 14.56 -17.12
C ASP A 161 8.95 14.36 -15.65
N GLU A 162 9.06 15.41 -14.83
CA GLU A 162 8.59 15.40 -13.43
C GLU A 162 7.07 15.19 -13.34
N ALA A 163 6.28 15.83 -14.21
CA ALA A 163 4.83 15.66 -14.27
C ALA A 163 4.46 14.23 -14.63
N LYS A 164 5.14 13.63 -15.62
CA LYS A 164 4.93 12.23 -16.00
C LYS A 164 5.26 11.26 -14.85
N ALA A 165 6.34 11.51 -14.12
CA ALA A 165 6.68 10.72 -12.94
C ALA A 165 5.63 10.87 -11.82
N ALA A 166 5.07 12.08 -11.65
CA ALA A 166 3.98 12.34 -10.73
C ALA A 166 2.69 11.64 -11.16
N ASP A 167 2.35 11.59 -12.45
CA ASP A 167 1.22 10.82 -12.98
C ASP A 167 1.35 9.33 -12.68
N GLU A 168 2.53 8.74 -12.91
CA GLU A 168 2.78 7.33 -12.57
C GLU A 168 2.69 7.08 -11.06
N ALA A 169 3.10 8.03 -10.23
CA ALA A 169 2.94 7.96 -8.78
C ALA A 169 1.46 8.06 -8.38
N ALA A 170 0.70 8.98 -8.97
CA ALA A 170 -0.73 9.16 -8.73
C ALA A 170 -1.51 7.90 -9.14
N LYS A 171 -1.26 7.36 -10.34
CA LYS A 171 -1.86 6.08 -10.81
C LYS A 171 -1.59 4.93 -9.85
N ARG A 172 -0.36 4.80 -9.35
CA ARG A 172 -0.03 3.78 -8.35
C ARG A 172 -0.80 3.98 -7.05
N ALA A 173 -0.90 5.22 -6.56
CA ALA A 173 -1.66 5.52 -5.35
C ALA A 173 -3.17 5.27 -5.53
N THR A 174 -3.75 5.58 -6.70
CA THR A 174 -5.14 5.23 -7.02
C THR A 174 -5.35 3.73 -7.08
N ASN A 175 -4.38 2.95 -7.59
CA ASN A 175 -4.48 1.50 -7.55
C ASN A 175 -4.48 0.94 -6.12
N GLU A 176 -3.85 1.63 -5.15
CA GLU A 176 -3.89 1.25 -3.73
C GLU A 176 -5.27 1.47 -3.08
N THR A 177 -6.11 2.35 -3.63
CA THR A 177 -7.50 2.54 -3.17
C THR A 177 -8.48 1.54 -3.77
N THR A 178 -8.05 0.80 -4.80
CA THR A 178 -8.91 -0.17 -5.48
C THR A 178 -9.23 -1.34 -4.54
N PRO A 179 -10.51 -1.71 -4.37
CA PRO A 179 -10.88 -2.86 -3.54
C PRO A 179 -10.21 -4.16 -4.00
N ASP A 180 -9.91 -5.04 -3.05
CA ASP A 180 -9.34 -6.34 -3.36
C ASP A 180 -10.31 -7.18 -4.22
N SER A 181 -9.77 -7.82 -5.25
CA SER A 181 -10.55 -8.77 -6.06
C SER A 181 -10.96 -9.99 -5.24
N ALA A 182 -12.09 -10.62 -5.60
CA ALA A 182 -12.58 -11.81 -4.92
C ALA A 182 -11.53 -12.93 -4.80
N PRO A 183 -10.70 -13.25 -5.82
CA PRO A 183 -9.62 -14.22 -5.67
C PRO A 183 -8.54 -13.79 -4.66
N ALA A 184 -8.25 -12.49 -4.56
CA ALA A 184 -7.30 -11.97 -3.57
C ALA A 184 -7.84 -12.13 -2.15
N ILE A 185 -9.12 -11.80 -1.93
CA ILE A 185 -9.81 -12.00 -0.65
C ILE A 185 -9.83 -13.48 -0.26
N SER A 186 -10.17 -14.39 -1.19
CA SER A 186 -10.15 -15.84 -0.95
C SER A 186 -8.79 -16.35 -0.47
N ARG A 187 -7.71 -15.96 -1.17
CA ARG A 187 -6.32 -16.32 -0.77
C ARG A 187 -5.96 -15.77 0.61
N ARG A 188 -6.44 -14.58 0.95
CA ARG A 188 -6.25 -13.96 2.27
C ARG A 188 -7.00 -14.73 3.36
N LEU A 189 -8.28 -15.03 3.15
CA LEU A 189 -9.10 -15.82 4.07
C LEU A 189 -8.49 -17.19 4.35
N HIS A 190 -7.90 -17.85 3.34
CA HIS A 190 -7.20 -19.12 3.54
C HIS A 190 -6.03 -18.98 4.52
N ARG A 191 -5.11 -18.05 4.26
CA ARG A 191 -3.94 -17.82 5.12
C ARG A 191 -4.35 -17.44 6.54
N LEU A 192 -5.38 -16.59 6.68
CA LEU A 192 -5.91 -16.20 7.98
C LEU A 192 -6.50 -17.40 8.73
N SER A 193 -7.26 -18.27 8.04
CA SER A 193 -7.85 -19.47 8.64
C SER A 193 -6.78 -20.48 9.06
N GLU A 194 -5.73 -20.68 8.25
CA GLU A 194 -4.58 -21.52 8.62
C GLU A 194 -3.85 -20.96 9.84
N SER A 195 -3.62 -19.64 9.85
CA SER A 195 -3.00 -18.96 10.99
C SER A 195 -3.85 -19.12 12.24
N LEU A 196 -5.16 -18.90 12.17
CA LEU A 196 -6.08 -19.05 13.29
C LEU A 196 -6.00 -20.48 13.86
N ARG A 197 -6.07 -21.51 13.02
CA ARG A 197 -5.97 -22.91 13.45
C ARG A 197 -4.64 -23.20 14.14
N ALA A 198 -3.53 -22.70 13.60
CA ALA A 198 -2.21 -22.87 14.20
C ALA A 198 -2.14 -22.21 15.59
N TRP A 199 -2.64 -20.98 15.72
CA TRP A 199 -2.69 -20.26 16.99
C TRP A 199 -3.59 -20.95 18.02
N GLU A 200 -4.81 -21.34 17.63
CA GLU A 200 -5.73 -22.08 18.50
C GLU A 200 -5.12 -23.41 18.97
N THR A 201 -4.44 -24.13 18.09
CA THR A 201 -3.80 -25.42 18.44
C THR A 201 -2.63 -25.23 19.41
N ASN A 202 -1.77 -24.22 19.17
CA ASN A 202 -0.56 -24.02 19.96
C ASN A 202 -0.83 -23.38 21.33
N TYR A 203 -1.90 -22.59 21.45
CA TYR A 203 -2.18 -21.75 22.63
C TYR A 203 -3.55 -22.02 23.28
N ALA A 204 -4.12 -23.21 23.09
CA ALA A 204 -5.33 -23.63 23.80
C ALA A 204 -5.05 -24.00 25.28
N GLY A 205 -6.10 -23.89 26.10
CA GLY A 205 -6.09 -24.34 27.50
C GLY A 205 -5.03 -23.61 28.34
N GLU A 206 -4.24 -24.36 29.09
CA GLU A 206 -3.22 -23.84 30.00
C GLU A 206 -2.07 -23.08 29.30
N ARG A 207 -1.92 -23.24 27.98
CA ARG A 207 -0.91 -22.50 27.19
C ARG A 207 -1.40 -21.11 26.76
N ALA A 208 -2.64 -20.77 27.05
CA ALA A 208 -3.21 -19.47 26.72
C ALA A 208 -2.51 -18.35 27.51
N THR A 209 -2.02 -17.36 26.80
CA THR A 209 -1.50 -16.10 27.35
C THR A 209 -2.42 -14.96 26.93
N PRO A 210 -2.44 -13.82 27.64
CA PRO A 210 -3.19 -12.63 27.20
C PRO A 210 -2.85 -12.19 25.76
N ARG A 211 -1.58 -12.36 25.36
CA ARG A 211 -1.15 -12.06 23.99
C ARG A 211 -1.75 -13.03 22.98
N SER A 212 -1.71 -14.34 23.25
CA SER A 212 -2.22 -15.33 22.31
C SER A 212 -3.74 -15.28 22.20
N THR A 213 -4.46 -14.98 23.29
CA THR A 213 -5.91 -14.77 23.25
C THR A 213 -6.28 -13.53 22.43
N ALA A 214 -5.55 -12.43 22.59
CA ALA A 214 -5.72 -11.23 21.78
C ALA A 214 -5.42 -11.47 20.28
N GLU A 215 -4.36 -12.21 19.95
CA GLU A 215 -4.04 -12.53 18.54
C GLU A 215 -5.07 -13.47 17.91
N ILE A 216 -5.59 -14.46 18.65
CA ILE A 216 -6.70 -15.31 18.19
C ILE A 216 -7.94 -14.46 17.92
N ALA A 217 -8.30 -13.55 18.82
CA ALA A 217 -9.43 -12.63 18.64
C ALA A 217 -9.24 -11.75 17.39
N ARG A 218 -8.03 -11.20 17.22
CA ARG A 218 -7.65 -10.41 16.04
C ARG A 218 -7.77 -11.21 14.74
N LEU A 219 -7.31 -12.46 14.70
CA LEU A 219 -7.42 -13.32 13.52
C LEU A 219 -8.89 -13.62 13.18
N ARG A 220 -9.73 -13.86 14.20
CA ARG A 220 -11.18 -14.07 14.00
C ARG A 220 -11.86 -12.84 13.43
N ASP A 221 -11.59 -11.67 14.00
CA ASP A 221 -12.11 -10.39 13.52
C ASP A 221 -11.71 -10.13 12.05
N ARG A 222 -10.43 -10.38 11.70
CA ARG A 222 -9.96 -10.28 10.31
C ARG A 222 -10.71 -11.24 9.37
N ILE A 223 -10.91 -12.49 9.78
CA ILE A 223 -11.66 -13.48 8.98
C ILE A 223 -13.10 -13.02 8.78
N GLN A 224 -13.74 -12.52 9.83
CA GLN A 224 -15.11 -12.00 9.78
C GLN A 224 -15.21 -10.84 8.77
N TYR A 225 -14.36 -9.82 8.91
CA TYR A 225 -14.34 -8.67 8.01
C TYR A 225 -14.16 -9.09 6.54
N TRP A 226 -13.14 -9.90 6.22
CA TRP A 226 -12.88 -10.32 4.84
C TRP A 226 -13.96 -11.24 4.28
N THR A 227 -14.66 -12.00 5.13
CA THR A 227 -15.81 -12.80 4.71
C THR A 227 -16.97 -11.89 4.32
N GLN A 228 -17.25 -10.83 5.10
CA GLN A 228 -18.27 -9.84 4.77
C GLN A 228 -17.93 -9.09 3.48
N GLN A 229 -16.67 -8.68 3.28
CA GLN A 229 -16.24 -8.05 2.03
C GLN A 229 -16.43 -8.97 0.82
N ARG A 230 -16.09 -10.27 0.95
CA ARG A 230 -16.36 -11.25 -0.12
C ARG A 230 -17.85 -11.38 -0.41
N GLN A 231 -18.68 -11.41 0.63
CA GLN A 231 -20.14 -11.52 0.48
C GLN A 231 -20.70 -10.28 -0.22
N HIS A 232 -20.24 -9.08 0.16
CA HIS A 232 -20.60 -7.84 -0.52
C HIS A 232 -20.28 -7.90 -2.03
N LEU A 233 -19.10 -8.40 -2.43
CA LEU A 233 -18.78 -8.58 -3.85
C LEU A 233 -19.73 -9.56 -4.56
N ILE A 234 -20.20 -10.59 -3.87
CA ILE A 234 -21.18 -11.54 -4.42
C ILE A 234 -22.53 -10.86 -4.59
N ASP A 235 -22.98 -10.13 -3.57
CA ASP A 235 -24.29 -9.46 -3.54
C ASP A 235 -24.38 -8.35 -4.59
N THR A 236 -23.26 -7.65 -4.86
CA THR A 236 -23.16 -6.63 -5.93
C THR A 236 -22.90 -7.22 -7.31
N GLY A 237 -22.81 -8.55 -7.45
CA GLY A 237 -22.53 -9.23 -8.72
C GLY A 237 -21.10 -9.06 -9.23
N GLN A 238 -20.18 -8.52 -8.43
CA GLN A 238 -18.76 -8.39 -8.74
C GLN A 238 -17.97 -9.70 -8.55
N ALA A 239 -18.58 -10.69 -7.89
CA ALA A 239 -18.03 -12.03 -7.70
C ALA A 239 -19.11 -13.10 -7.83
N VAL A 240 -18.72 -14.28 -8.29
CA VAL A 240 -19.60 -15.46 -8.32
C VAL A 240 -19.32 -16.32 -7.10
N ASP A 241 -20.37 -16.71 -6.37
CA ASP A 241 -20.23 -17.68 -5.28
C ASP A 241 -20.17 -19.11 -5.82
N TYR A 242 -19.03 -19.52 -6.35
CA TYR A 242 -18.83 -20.89 -6.80
C TYR A 242 -18.99 -21.87 -5.62
N ASN A 243 -19.83 -22.88 -5.81
CA ASN A 243 -20.11 -23.92 -4.83
C ASN A 243 -20.67 -25.18 -5.51
N ARG A 244 -20.93 -26.23 -4.74
CA ARG A 244 -21.42 -27.51 -5.29
C ARG A 244 -22.78 -27.39 -5.99
N LYS A 245 -23.57 -26.35 -5.71
CA LYS A 245 -24.89 -26.16 -6.31
C LYS A 245 -24.83 -25.57 -7.71
N ASN A 246 -23.77 -24.84 -8.06
CA ASN A 246 -23.62 -24.17 -9.35
C ASN A 246 -22.49 -24.70 -10.23
N ILE A 247 -21.69 -25.67 -9.74
CA ILE A 247 -20.71 -26.40 -10.54
C ILE A 247 -21.06 -27.89 -10.53
N ALA A 248 -21.19 -28.45 -11.73
CA ALA A 248 -21.50 -29.85 -11.97
C ALA A 248 -20.30 -30.61 -12.59
N PRO A 249 -20.30 -31.96 -12.54
CA PRO A 249 -19.41 -32.75 -13.39
C PRO A 249 -19.54 -32.37 -14.87
N ASP A 250 -18.43 -32.49 -15.61
CA ASP A 250 -18.23 -32.08 -17.02
C ASP A 250 -18.19 -30.57 -17.29
N ASP A 251 -18.45 -29.71 -16.29
CA ASP A 251 -18.20 -28.27 -16.42
C ASP A 251 -16.70 -27.97 -16.57
N LEU A 252 -16.39 -26.76 -17.05
CA LEU A 252 -15.03 -26.23 -17.10
C LEU A 252 -14.87 -25.14 -16.05
N VAL A 253 -13.80 -25.22 -15.26
CA VAL A 253 -13.44 -24.20 -14.26
C VAL A 253 -12.03 -23.69 -14.53
N SER A 254 -11.78 -22.42 -14.20
CA SER A 254 -10.46 -21.81 -14.29
C SER A 254 -10.01 -21.24 -12.94
N THR A 255 -8.71 -21.28 -12.66
CA THR A 255 -8.07 -20.64 -11.49
C THR A 255 -7.19 -19.45 -11.87
N GLY A 256 -7.33 -18.96 -13.10
CA GLY A 256 -6.62 -17.81 -13.64
C GLY A 256 -6.81 -17.67 -15.16
N HIS A 257 -5.90 -17.01 -15.86
CA HIS A 257 -6.10 -16.68 -17.27
C HIS A 257 -5.58 -17.74 -18.27
N ARG A 258 -4.89 -18.80 -17.83
CA ARG A 258 -4.14 -19.69 -18.75
C ARG A 258 -4.58 -21.16 -18.77
N SER A 259 -5.44 -21.63 -17.87
CA SER A 259 -5.75 -23.06 -17.80
C SER A 259 -7.18 -23.32 -17.35
N TRP A 260 -7.90 -24.06 -18.19
CA TRP A 260 -9.23 -24.58 -17.91
C TRP A 260 -9.15 -26.06 -17.54
N TYR A 261 -9.98 -26.47 -16.59
CA TYR A 261 -10.00 -27.84 -16.09
C TYR A 261 -11.41 -28.42 -16.12
N TYR A 262 -11.54 -29.65 -16.59
CA TYR A 262 -12.82 -30.37 -16.57
C TYR A 262 -13.12 -30.82 -15.14
N VAL A 263 -14.32 -30.50 -14.67
CA VAL A 263 -14.79 -30.94 -13.36
C VAL A 263 -15.17 -32.40 -13.43
N VAL A 264 -14.51 -33.23 -12.63
CA VAL A 264 -14.84 -34.65 -12.47
C VAL A 264 -15.88 -34.83 -11.37
N ARG A 265 -15.77 -34.04 -10.30
CA ARG A 265 -16.66 -34.16 -9.13
C ARG A 265 -16.72 -32.87 -8.35
N ALA A 266 -17.93 -32.41 -8.04
CA ALA A 266 -18.16 -31.32 -7.11
C ALA A 266 -18.31 -31.87 -5.67
N ASN A 267 -17.32 -31.60 -4.81
CA ASN A 267 -17.35 -31.92 -3.38
C ASN A 267 -17.90 -30.73 -2.58
N LYS A 268 -18.06 -30.90 -1.26
CA LYS A 268 -18.61 -29.83 -0.39
C LYS A 268 -17.75 -28.56 -0.39
N THR A 269 -16.43 -28.69 -0.36
CA THR A 269 -15.48 -27.56 -0.21
C THR A 269 -14.52 -27.39 -1.40
N THR A 270 -14.53 -28.34 -2.33
CA THR A 270 -13.59 -28.41 -3.46
C THR A 270 -14.27 -29.01 -4.68
N VAL A 271 -13.74 -28.74 -5.86
CA VAL A 271 -14.00 -29.51 -7.07
C VAL A 271 -12.79 -30.38 -7.39
N THR A 272 -13.01 -31.65 -7.67
CA THR A 272 -11.99 -32.50 -8.29
C THR A 272 -12.02 -32.22 -9.78
N VAL A 273 -10.88 -31.84 -10.33
CA VAL A 273 -10.73 -31.53 -11.76
C VAL A 273 -9.71 -32.43 -12.41
N LYS A 274 -9.83 -32.60 -13.74
CA LYS A 274 -8.89 -33.37 -14.56
C LYS A 274 -8.05 -32.43 -15.43
N ASN A 275 -6.75 -32.72 -15.52
CA ASN A 275 -5.84 -32.13 -16.50
C ASN A 275 -5.16 -33.26 -17.30
N GLY A 276 -4.22 -32.90 -18.19
CA GLY A 276 -3.47 -33.88 -19.00
C GLY A 276 -2.58 -34.84 -18.20
N LEU A 277 -2.33 -34.58 -16.91
CA LEU A 277 -1.44 -35.36 -16.04
C LEU A 277 -2.18 -36.15 -14.94
N GLY A 278 -3.50 -35.98 -14.80
CA GLY A 278 -4.30 -36.68 -13.78
C GLY A 278 -5.41 -35.83 -13.20
N THR A 279 -5.80 -36.14 -11.96
CA THR A 279 -6.83 -35.37 -11.23
C THR A 279 -6.23 -34.68 -10.02
N HIS A 280 -6.73 -33.48 -9.71
CA HIS A 280 -6.37 -32.75 -8.49
C HIS A 280 -7.58 -31.97 -7.97
N ARG A 281 -7.49 -31.46 -6.72
CA ARG A 281 -8.58 -30.73 -6.07
C ARG A 281 -8.30 -29.24 -6.10
N ILE A 282 -9.31 -28.47 -6.50
CA ILE A 282 -9.32 -27.01 -6.48
C ILE A 282 -10.40 -26.58 -5.47
N ARG A 283 -10.09 -25.61 -4.60
CA ARG A 283 -11.09 -25.04 -3.70
C ARG A 283 -11.98 -24.07 -4.47
N TYR A 284 -13.27 -23.99 -4.14
CA TYR A 284 -14.18 -23.09 -4.86
C TYR A 284 -13.74 -21.62 -4.83
N ASP A 285 -13.09 -21.20 -3.75
CA ASP A 285 -12.61 -19.84 -3.56
C ASP A 285 -11.40 -19.49 -4.46
N GLN A 286 -10.79 -20.48 -5.09
CA GLN A 286 -9.72 -20.33 -6.08
C GLN A 286 -10.23 -20.25 -7.52
N ILE A 287 -11.52 -20.56 -7.75
CA ILE A 287 -12.11 -20.52 -9.08
C ILE A 287 -12.34 -19.06 -9.45
N THR A 288 -11.81 -18.67 -10.60
CA THR A 288 -11.93 -17.31 -11.16
C THR A 288 -12.95 -17.25 -12.29
N ASP A 289 -13.23 -18.37 -12.94
CA ASP A 289 -14.16 -18.45 -14.06
C ASP A 289 -14.75 -19.86 -14.18
N HIS A 290 -15.94 -19.97 -14.76
CA HIS A 290 -16.72 -21.21 -14.91
C HIS A 290 -17.51 -21.18 -16.22
N LYS A 291 -17.47 -22.29 -16.95
CA LYS A 291 -18.30 -22.55 -18.11
C LYS A 291 -19.06 -23.84 -17.88
N ARG A 292 -20.38 -23.78 -17.98
CA ARG A 292 -21.18 -25.00 -18.00
C ARG A 292 -20.82 -25.84 -19.23
N LYS A 293 -20.97 -27.16 -19.10
CA LYS A 293 -20.95 -28.05 -20.26
C LYS A 293 -21.86 -27.46 -21.35
N ALA A 294 -21.33 -27.30 -22.56
CA ALA A 294 -22.15 -26.91 -23.70
C ALA A 294 -23.27 -27.94 -23.85
N GLU A 295 -24.54 -27.50 -23.82
CA GLU A 295 -25.66 -28.33 -24.25
C GLU A 295 -25.39 -28.67 -25.71
N THR A 296 -24.93 -29.89 -25.98
CA THR A 296 -24.81 -30.39 -27.34
C THR A 296 -26.21 -30.35 -27.92
N SER A 297 -26.50 -29.37 -28.78
CA SER A 297 -27.68 -29.38 -29.64
C SER A 297 -27.60 -30.68 -30.46
N SER A 298 -28.55 -31.57 -30.20
CA SER A 298 -28.77 -32.81 -30.97
C SER A 298 -29.10 -32.52 -32.42
#